data_AF-A0A1G4KR09-F1
#
_entry.id   AF-A0A1G4KR09-F1
#
_cell.length_a   1.000
_cell.length_b   1.000
_cell.length_c   1.000
_cell.angle_alpha   90.00
_cell.angle_beta   90.00
_cell.angle_gamma   90.00
#
_symmetry.space_group_name_H-M   'P 1'
#
loop_
_entity.id
_entity.type
_entity.pdbx_description
1 polymer ?
#
loop_
_entity_poly.entity_id
_entity_poly.type
_entity_poly.pdbx_seq_one_letter_code
_entity_poly.pdbx_strand_id
1 'polypeptide(L)'
;MTNWKASLTPTQYQVLRLGNTERPYTGQYVNFKESGNYSCSGCQIPLYKSSTKFDSSYGWPAFNEAIPGAVKRGRQFTWNATK
;
A
#
# COMPACT_ATOMS: atom_id res chain seq x y z
N MET A 1 16.66 -2.71 17.34
CA MET A 1 15.44 -3.54 17.19
C MET A 1 14.28 -2.61 16.88
N THR A 2 13.73 -2.65 15.67
CA THR A 2 12.66 -1.69 15.28
C THR A 2 11.31 -2.15 15.82
N ASN A 3 10.73 -1.40 16.76
CA ASN A 3 9.42 -1.73 17.33
C ASN A 3 8.28 -1.18 16.44
N TRP A 4 7.91 -1.94 15.42
CA TRP A 4 6.85 -1.58 14.49
C TRP A 4 5.48 -1.39 15.14
N LYS A 5 5.19 -2.09 16.25
CA LYS A 5 3.92 -1.91 16.98
C LYS A 5 3.81 -0.53 17.63
N ALA A 6 4.93 0.10 17.96
CA ALA A 6 4.96 1.45 18.52
C ALA A 6 5.05 2.54 17.43
N SER A 7 5.68 2.24 16.28
CA SER A 7 5.90 3.23 15.21
C SER A 7 4.78 3.33 14.18
N LEU A 8 3.95 2.30 14.04
CA LEU A 8 2.87 2.25 13.05
C LEU A 8 1.51 2.39 13.74
N THR A 9 0.53 2.96 13.02
CA THR A 9 -0.86 2.87 13.48
C THR A 9 -1.34 1.41 13.49
N PRO A 10 -2.37 1.06 14.29
CA PRO A 10 -2.89 -0.31 14.32
C PRO A 10 -3.24 -0.86 12.94
N THR A 11 -3.88 -0.05 12.08
CA THR A 11 -4.24 -0.43 10.70
C THR A 11 -3.00 -0.60 9.83
N GLN A 12 -2.03 0.30 9.91
CA GLN A 12 -0.77 0.17 9.16
C GLN A 12 -0.01 -1.10 9.57
N TYR A 13 0.02 -1.43 10.86
CA TYR A 13 0.65 -2.65 11.34
C TYR A 13 -0.06 -3.91 10.79
N GLN A 14 -1.39 -3.94 10.84
CA GLN A 14 -2.18 -5.05 10.28
C GLN A 14 -1.93 -5.25 8.79
N VAL A 15 -1.90 -4.18 8.00
CA VAL A 15 -1.67 -4.26 6.55
C VAL A 15 -0.22 -4.61 6.23
N LEU A 16 0.74 -3.86 6.78
CA LEU A 16 2.16 -3.99 6.42
C LEU A 16 2.86 -5.22 7.02
N ARG A 17 2.36 -5.78 8.12
CA ARG A 17 3.00 -6.89 8.84
C ARG A 17 2.17 -8.15 8.94
N LEU A 18 0.84 -8.05 8.98
CA LEU A 18 -0.04 -9.22 9.08
C LEU A 18 -0.69 -9.61 7.74
N GLY A 19 -0.48 -8.82 6.68
CA GLY A 19 -1.01 -9.12 5.34
C GLY A 19 -2.50 -8.85 5.20
N ASN A 20 -3.10 -8.06 6.10
CA ASN A 20 -4.48 -7.63 5.96
C ASN A 20 -4.63 -6.62 4.81
N THR A 21 -5.86 -6.44 4.34
CA THR A 21 -6.23 -5.38 3.39
C THR A 21 -7.12 -4.37 4.11
N GLU A 22 -6.85 -3.07 3.92
CA GLU A 22 -7.71 -2.01 4.46
C GLU A 22 -9.10 -2.05 3.81
N ARG A 23 -10.13 -1.52 4.49
CA ARG A 23 -11.48 -1.48 3.90
C ARG A 23 -11.50 -0.53 2.69
N PRO A 24 -12.23 -0.87 1.62
CA PRO A 24 -12.33 0.01 0.45
C PRO A 24 -12.89 1.38 0.86
N TYR A 25 -12.40 2.44 0.21
CA TYR A 25 -12.79 3.84 0.40
C TYR A 25 -12.45 4.45 1.77
N THR A 26 -11.80 3.70 2.67
CA THR A 26 -11.45 4.19 4.02
C THR A 26 -10.02 4.71 4.13
N GLY A 27 -9.15 4.37 3.17
CA GLY A 27 -7.74 4.76 3.18
C GLY A 27 -7.54 6.26 2.90
N GLN A 28 -6.62 6.90 3.61
CA GLN A 28 -6.32 8.34 3.43
C GLN A 28 -5.91 8.70 2.00
N TYR A 29 -5.30 7.74 1.29
CA TYR A 29 -4.74 7.95 -0.05
C TYR A 29 -5.70 7.60 -1.19
N VAL A 30 -6.93 7.18 -0.90
CA VAL A 30 -7.92 6.83 -1.94
C VAL A 30 -8.20 8.06 -2.82
N ASN A 31 -8.64 9.16 -2.20
CA ASN A 31 -8.98 10.41 -2.91
C ASN A 31 -7.85 11.45 -2.90
N PHE A 32 -6.68 11.10 -2.33
CA PHE A 32 -5.55 12.01 -2.28
C PHE A 32 -4.93 12.21 -3.68
N LYS A 33 -4.73 13.46 -4.07
CA LYS A 33 -4.27 13.87 -5.41
C LYS A 33 -3.27 15.02 -5.36
N GLU A 34 -2.30 14.94 -4.44
CA GLU A 34 -1.21 15.92 -4.40
C GLU A 34 0.04 15.41 -5.13
N SER A 35 0.87 16.36 -5.56
CA SER A 35 2.14 16.07 -6.20
C SER A 35 3.18 15.61 -5.18
N GLY A 36 3.83 14.48 -5.43
CA GLY A 36 4.83 13.93 -4.51
C GLY A 36 5.10 12.44 -4.72
N ASN A 37 5.71 11.83 -3.71
CA ASN A 37 6.01 10.40 -3.69
C ASN A 37 5.22 9.70 -2.58
N TYR A 38 4.74 8.50 -2.87
CA TYR A 38 4.14 7.60 -1.90
C TYR A 38 5.24 6.71 -1.33
N SER A 39 5.64 6.98 -0.09
CA SER A 39 6.68 6.25 0.61
C SER A 39 6.12 5.15 1.51
N CYS A 40 6.91 4.08 1.69
CA CYS A 40 6.59 3.01 2.62
C CYS A 40 6.53 3.56 4.05
N SER A 41 5.40 3.43 4.73
CA SER A 41 5.27 3.90 6.12
C SER A 41 6.19 3.17 7.11
N GLY A 42 6.73 2.00 6.72
CA GLY A 42 7.72 1.28 7.50
C GLY A 42 9.14 1.79 7.29
N CYS A 43 9.68 1.64 6.07
CA CYS A 43 11.09 1.94 5.78
C CYS A 43 11.35 3.33 5.19
N GLN A 44 10.31 4.14 4.98
CA GLN A 44 10.38 5.49 4.39
C GLN A 44 10.97 5.56 2.97
N ILE A 45 11.08 4.42 2.29
CA ILE A 45 11.54 4.34 0.90
C ILE A 45 10.39 4.74 -0.04
N PRO A 46 10.63 5.62 -1.03
CA PRO A 46 9.61 6.00 -2.01
C PRO A 46 9.27 4.79 -2.92
N LEU A 47 7.99 4.47 -3.03
CA LEU A 47 7.48 3.32 -3.79
C LEU A 47 6.83 3.73 -5.12
N TYR A 48 6.03 4.80 -5.10
CA TYR A 48 5.26 5.26 -6.27
C TYR A 48 5.34 6.79 -6.38
N LYS A 49 5.20 7.29 -7.62
CA LYS A 49 5.06 8.73 -7.88
C LYS A 49 3.59 9.11 -8.00
N SER A 50 3.20 10.29 -7.57
CA SER A 50 1.82 10.78 -7.74
C SER A 50 1.38 10.84 -9.20
N SER A 51 2.30 11.06 -10.14
CA SER A 51 2.04 11.05 -11.58
C SER A 51 1.62 9.68 -12.12
N THR A 52 1.93 8.61 -11.40
CA THR A 52 1.57 7.22 -11.75
C THR A 52 0.23 6.79 -11.12
N LYS A 53 -0.33 7.60 -10.23
CA LYS A 53 -1.62 7.34 -9.59
C LYS A 53 -2.74 7.56 -10.58
N PHE A 54 -3.69 6.64 -10.63
CA PHE A 54 -4.93 6.78 -11.39
C PHE A 54 -6.13 6.49 -10.49
N ASP A 55 -7.30 6.99 -10.91
CA ASP A 55 -8.54 6.75 -10.17
C ASP A 55 -9.03 5.34 -10.44
N SER A 56 -8.88 4.49 -9.43
CA SER A 56 -9.48 3.16 -9.44
C SER A 56 -10.81 3.24 -8.70
N SER A 57 -11.91 2.97 -9.40
CA SER A 57 -13.25 2.90 -8.79
C SER A 57 -13.42 1.70 -7.85
N TYR A 58 -12.33 1.03 -7.47
CA TYR A 58 -12.31 -0.15 -6.61
C TYR A 58 -12.12 0.21 -5.13
N GLY A 59 -11.77 1.46 -4.81
CA GLY A 59 -11.70 1.95 -3.43
C GLY A 59 -10.33 1.84 -2.77
N TRP A 60 -9.27 1.55 -3.52
CA TRP A 60 -7.87 1.61 -3.07
C TRP A 60 -7.03 2.45 -4.02
N PRO A 61 -5.93 3.07 -3.53
CA PRO A 61 -5.01 3.79 -4.40
C PRO A 61 -4.37 2.82 -5.40
N ALA A 62 -4.47 3.14 -6.69
CA ALA A 62 -3.88 2.35 -7.75
C ALA A 62 -2.84 3.16 -8.52
N PHE A 63 -1.77 2.48 -8.92
CA PHE A 63 -0.63 3.05 -9.62
C PHE A 63 -0.28 2.18 -10.83
N ASN A 64 0.01 2.82 -11.96
CA ASN A 64 0.39 2.09 -13.17
C ASN A 64 1.87 1.66 -13.15
N GLU A 65 2.74 2.40 -12.46
CA GLU A 65 4.18 2.14 -12.41
C GLU A 65 4.74 2.39 -11.01
N ALA A 66 5.62 1.49 -10.56
CA ALA A 66 6.41 1.64 -9.33
C ALA A 66 7.77 2.24 -9.65
N ILE A 67 8.39 2.91 -8.67
CA ILE A 67 9.78 3.35 -8.79
C ILE A 67 10.68 2.11 -9.03
N PRO A 68 11.57 2.13 -10.05
CA PRO A 68 12.42 0.99 -10.37
C PRO A 68 13.19 0.47 -9.16
N GLY A 69 13.06 -0.83 -8.87
CA GLY A 69 13.70 -1.49 -7.74
C GLY A 69 13.04 -1.28 -6.37
N ALA A 70 12.05 -0.39 -6.25
CA ALA A 70 11.39 -0.11 -4.96
C ALA A 70 10.37 -1.18 -4.54
N VAL A 71 9.78 -1.89 -5.52
CA VAL A 71 8.72 -2.89 -5.28
C VAL A 71 9.14 -4.25 -5.84
N LYS A 72 9.12 -5.28 -4.99
CA LYS A 72 9.31 -6.68 -5.39
C LYS A 72 7.94 -7.34 -5.55
N ARG A 73 7.66 -7.87 -6.75
CA ARG A 73 6.44 -8.63 -7.01
C ARG A 73 6.63 -10.09 -6.58
N GLY A 74 5.78 -10.56 -5.68
CA GLY A 74 5.67 -11.96 -5.29
C GLY A 74 4.35 -12.55 -5.76
N ARG A 75 4.36 -13.82 -6.19
CA ARG A 75 3.11 -14.55 -6.41
C ARG A 75 2.64 -15.13 -5.08
N GLN A 76 1.39 -14.87 -4.72
CA GLN A 76 0.74 -15.50 -3.57
C GLN A 76 -0.32 -16.48 -4.10
N PHE A 77 -0.22 -17.74 -3.70
CA PHE A 77 -1.22 -18.76 -4.01
C PHE A 77 -2.07 -18.98 -2.75
N THR A 78 -3.35 -18.60 -2.82
CA THR A 78 -4.34 -18.96 -1.80
C THR A 78 -5.21 -20.07 -2.37
N TRP A 79 -5.11 -21.28 -1.80
CA TRP A 79 -5.73 -22.50 -2.33
C TRP A 79 -7.25 -22.64 -2.07
N ASN A 80 -7.91 -21.61 -1.52
CA ASN A 80 -9.30 -21.72 -1.05
C ASN A 80 -10.22 -20.65 -1.63
N ALA A 81 -10.16 -20.40 -2.95
CA ALA A 81 -11.20 -19.65 -3.63
C ALA A 81 -12.27 -20.63 -4.14
N THR A 82 -13.16 -21.08 -3.25
CA THR A 82 -14.36 -21.81 -3.65
C THR A 82 -15.40 -20.82 -4.18
N LYS A 83 -16.07 -21.17 -5.28
CA LYS A 83 -17.15 -20.38 -5.90
C LYS A 83 -18.39 -20.31 -5.02
#